data_AF-A0A7Y0L2M7-F1
#
_entry.id   AF-A0A7Y0L2M7-F1
#
_cell.length_a   1.000
_cell.length_b   1.000
_cell.length_c   1.000
_cell.angle_alpha   90.00
_cell.angle_beta   90.00
_cell.angle_gamma   90.00
#
_symmetry.space_group_name_H-M   'P 1'
#
loop_
_entity.id
_entity.type
_entity.pdbx_description
1 polymer ?
#
loop_
_entity_poly.entity_id
_entity_poly.type
_entity_poly.pdbx_seq_one_letter_code
_entity_poly.pdbx_strand_id
1 'polypeptide(L)'
;MTTDELVEAYYTFAAEGETLIPFVREVLKGSYGPPERQPLLHFIDTIEAIIMGNIETRFDEGPGLEANPDAVREETERETNEARMLVLHTLPAERTP
;
A
#
# COMPACT_ATOMS: atom_id res chain seq x y z
N MET A 1 -0.57 -7.99 13.45
CA MET A 1 0.56 -8.30 12.54
C MET A 1 1.47 -7.09 12.47
N THR A 2 2.75 -7.31 12.25
CA THR A 2 3.74 -6.24 12.03
C THR A 2 3.67 -5.70 10.60
N THR A 3 4.30 -4.54 10.37
CA THR A 3 4.44 -3.96 9.03
C THR A 3 5.17 -4.90 8.06
N ASP A 4 6.25 -5.55 8.51
CA ASP A 4 7.04 -6.44 7.66
C ASP A 4 6.22 -7.66 7.21
N GLU A 5 5.44 -8.27 8.12
CA GLU A 5 4.52 -9.37 7.79
C GLU A 5 3.44 -8.95 6.78
N LEU A 6 2.94 -7.71 6.88
CA LEU A 6 1.99 -7.15 5.92
C LEU A 6 2.61 -6.96 4.53
N VAL A 7 3.87 -6.51 4.46
CA VAL A 7 4.60 -6.35 3.19
C VAL A 7 4.80 -7.70 2.51
N GLU A 8 5.25 -8.73 3.24
CA GLU A 8 5.43 -10.09 2.70
C GLU A 8 4.10 -10.68 2.19
N ALA A 9 3.03 -10.53 2.97
CA ALA A 9 1.69 -10.98 2.58
C ALA A 9 1.19 -10.24 1.33
N TYR A 10 1.42 -8.93 1.24
CA TYR A 10 1.05 -8.14 0.08
C TYR A 10 1.77 -8.60 -1.18
N TYR A 11 3.08 -8.89 -1.14
CA TYR A 11 3.79 -9.39 -2.32
C TYR A 11 3.27 -10.74 -2.80
N THR A 12 2.90 -11.62 -1.87
CA THR A 12 2.27 -12.90 -2.23
C THR A 12 0.91 -12.67 -2.89
N PHE A 13 0.11 -11.77 -2.31
CA PHE A 13 -1.21 -11.42 -2.82
C PHE A 13 -1.15 -10.73 -4.20
N ALA A 14 -0.20 -9.81 -4.40
CA ALA A 14 0.03 -9.10 -5.65
C ALA A 14 0.56 -10.02 -6.76
N ALA A 15 1.30 -11.07 -6.41
CA ALA A 15 1.75 -12.08 -7.38
C ALA A 15 0.57 -12.83 -8.04
N GLU A 16 -0.59 -12.87 -7.39
CA GLU A 16 -1.84 -13.43 -7.92
C GLU A 16 -2.61 -12.43 -8.81
N GLY A 17 -2.10 -11.21 -8.98
CA GLY A 17 -2.66 -10.17 -9.84
C GLY A 17 -3.57 -9.17 -9.12
N GLU A 18 -3.62 -9.20 -7.79
CA GLU A 18 -4.44 -8.29 -7.00
C GLU A 18 -3.71 -6.99 -6.61
N THR A 19 -4.47 -5.90 -6.37
CA THR A 19 -3.92 -4.56 -6.09
C THR A 19 -3.91 -4.21 -4.60
N LEU A 20 -3.44 -3.01 -4.24
CA LEU A 20 -3.29 -2.58 -2.84
C LEU A 20 -4.64 -2.49 -2.10
N ILE A 21 -5.66 -1.93 -2.75
CA ILE A 21 -6.98 -1.73 -2.11
C ILE A 21 -7.66 -3.06 -1.73
N PRO A 22 -7.77 -4.07 -2.62
CA PRO A 22 -8.28 -5.39 -2.26
C PRO A 22 -7.53 -6.03 -1.09
N PHE A 23 -6.19 -5.95 -1.08
CA PHE A 23 -5.39 -6.47 0.02
C PHE A 23 -5.75 -5.82 1.35
N VAL A 24 -5.78 -4.48 1.40
CA VAL A 24 -6.14 -3.73 2.61
C VAL A 24 -7.55 -4.11 3.09
N ARG A 25 -8.51 -4.33 2.18
CA ARG A 25 -9.86 -4.79 2.54
C ARG A 25 -9.85 -6.18 3.18
N GLU A 26 -9.03 -7.11 2.70
CA GLU A 26 -8.89 -8.44 3.31
C GLU A 26 -8.26 -8.38 4.70
N VAL A 27 -7.22 -7.56 4.88
CA VAL A 27 -6.63 -7.35 6.21
C VAL A 27 -7.65 -6.74 7.17
N LEU A 28 -8.42 -5.75 6.73
CA LEU A 28 -9.47 -5.11 7.56
C LEU A 28 -10.61 -6.06 7.94
N LYS A 29 -10.88 -7.11 7.15
CA LYS A 29 -11.83 -8.18 7.50
C LYS A 29 -11.27 -9.15 8.55
N GLY A 30 -9.98 -9.07 8.84
CA GLY A 30 -9.29 -9.96 9.77
C GLY A 30 -8.79 -11.26 9.14
N SER A 31 -8.69 -11.35 7.81
CA SER A 31 -8.22 -12.54 7.09
C SER A 31 -6.78 -12.95 7.47
N TYR A 32 -6.02 -12.02 8.04
CA TYR A 32 -4.63 -12.19 8.50
C TYR A 32 -4.49 -12.01 10.03
N GLY A 33 -5.60 -12.11 10.77
CA GLY A 33 -5.68 -11.80 12.20
C GLY A 33 -6.26 -10.41 12.48
N PRO A 34 -6.43 -10.02 13.77
CA PRO A 34 -7.03 -8.74 14.13
C PRO A 34 -6.28 -7.56 13.51
N PRO A 35 -6.96 -6.67 12.75
CA PRO A 35 -6.29 -5.55 12.12
C PRO A 35 -5.90 -4.50 13.15
N GLU A 36 -4.66 -4.03 13.06
CA GLU A 36 -4.10 -2.99 13.92
C GLU A 36 -3.85 -1.72 13.09
N ARG A 37 -4.37 -0.58 13.54
CA ARG A 37 -4.36 0.65 12.75
C ARG A 37 -2.94 1.11 12.39
N GLN A 38 -2.04 1.17 13.38
CA GLN A 38 -0.69 1.69 13.16
C GLN A 38 0.14 0.82 12.19
N PRO A 39 0.22 -0.51 12.36
CA PRO A 39 0.89 -1.39 11.40
C PRO A 39 0.35 -1.26 9.97
N LEU A 40 -0.97 -1.17 9.78
CA LEU A 40 -1.58 -1.03 8.47
C LEU A 40 -1.24 0.30 7.79
N LEU A 41 -1.26 1.41 8.53
CA LEU A 41 -0.87 2.72 7.99
C LEU A 41 0.59 2.73 7.58
N HIS A 42 1.47 2.22 8.45
CA HIS A 42 2.91 2.14 8.15
C HIS A 42 3.20 1.20 6.97
N PHE A 43 2.45 0.12 6.82
CA PHE A 43 2.49 -0.74 5.63
C PHE A 43 2.15 0.05 4.36
N ILE A 44 1.08 0.85 4.35
CA ILE A 44 0.69 1.62 3.16
C ILE A 44 1.79 2.62 2.79
N ASP A 45 2.34 3.33 3.77
CA ASP A 45 3.44 4.29 3.55
C ASP A 45 4.72 3.58 3.03
N THR A 46 4.97 2.35 3.49
CA THR A 46 6.10 1.53 3.02
C THR A 46 5.92 1.12 1.56
N ILE A 47 4.74 0.65 1.17
CA ILE A 47 4.44 0.28 -0.23
C ILE A 47 4.52 1.49 -1.15
N GLU A 48 3.99 2.64 -0.73
CA GLU A 48 4.12 3.89 -1.47
C GLU A 48 5.60 4.25 -1.72
N ALA A 49 6.43 4.24 -0.67
CA ALA A 49 7.85 4.57 -0.80
C ALA A 49 8.59 3.62 -1.77
N ILE A 50 8.27 2.32 -1.74
CA ILE A 50 8.84 1.34 -2.67
C ILE A 50 8.42 1.62 -4.11
N ILE A 51 7.13 1.89 -4.35
CA ILE A 51 6.62 2.16 -5.70
C ILE A 51 7.23 3.46 -6.23
N MET A 52 7.27 4.52 -5.43
CA MET A 52 7.86 5.80 -5.81
C MET A 52 9.35 5.68 -6.13
N GLY A 53 10.12 4.98 -5.30
CA GLY A 53 11.54 4.73 -5.56
C GLY A 53 11.76 3.93 -6.85
N ASN A 54 10.88 2.98 -7.15
CA ASN A 54 10.93 2.21 -8.39
C ASN A 54 10.55 3.05 -9.63
N ILE A 55 9.61 3.98 -9.50
CA ILE A 55 9.27 4.96 -10.54
C ILE A 55 10.54 5.77 -10.84
N GLU A 56 11.11 6.44 -9.84
CA GLU A 56 12.32 7.27 -10.01
C GLU A 56 13.46 6.50 -10.69
N THR A 57 13.77 5.30 -10.19
CA THR A 57 14.85 4.47 -10.73
C THR A 57 14.58 4.03 -12.18
N ARG A 58 13.36 3.59 -12.51
CA ARG A 58 13.04 3.09 -13.86
C ARG A 58 13.03 4.18 -14.92
N PHE A 59 12.71 5.42 -14.56
CA PHE A 59 12.73 6.53 -15.50
C PHE A 59 14.15 7.10 -15.73
N ASP A 60 15.06 6.94 -14.76
CA ASP A 60 16.48 7.27 -14.94
C ASP A 60 17.20 6.29 -15.89
N GLU A 61 16.68 5.07 -16.07
CA GLU A 61 17.31 4.01 -16.91
C GLU A 61 17.07 4.15 -18.43
N GLY A 62 16.31 5.16 -18.89
CA GLY A 62 16.19 5.51 -20.31
C GLY A 62 14.93 5.02 -21.03
N PRO A 63 14.82 5.26 -22.36
CA PRO A 63 13.54 5.31 -23.07
C PRO A 63 12.99 3.90 -23.35
N GLY A 64 12.16 3.40 -22.44
CA GLY A 64 11.44 2.14 -22.60
C GLY A 64 10.01 2.13 -22.06
N LEU A 65 9.52 3.25 -21.54
CA LEU A 65 8.17 3.36 -20.97
C LEU A 65 7.31 4.29 -21.83
N GLU A 66 6.24 3.74 -22.41
CA GLU A 66 5.15 4.52 -23.02
C GLU A 66 4.30 5.25 -21.96
N ALA A 67 4.51 4.94 -20.68
CA ALA A 67 3.78 5.53 -19.56
C ALA A 67 4.38 6.88 -19.13
N ASN A 68 3.50 7.85 -18.85
CA ASN A 68 3.89 9.14 -18.29
C ASN A 68 4.23 8.98 -16.79
N PRO A 69 5.47 9.24 -16.34
CA PRO A 69 5.88 9.09 -14.94
C PRO A 69 5.00 9.86 -13.97
N ASP A 70 4.56 11.07 -14.34
CA ASP A 70 3.72 11.90 -13.49
C ASP A 70 2.33 11.30 -13.33
N ALA A 71 1.79 10.67 -14.38
CA ALA A 71 0.51 9.99 -14.30
C ALA A 71 0.59 8.72 -13.42
N VAL A 72 1.70 7.98 -13.49
CA VAL A 72 1.91 6.81 -12.61
C VAL A 72 2.09 7.23 -11.16
N ARG A 73 2.80 8.35 -10.92
CA ARG A 73 2.95 8.95 -9.59
C ARG A 73 1.60 9.37 -9.03
N GLU A 74 0.83 10.16 -9.79
CA GLU A 74 -0.50 10.64 -9.38
C GLU A 74 -1.44 9.47 -9.05
N GLU A 75 -1.45 8.43 -9.88
CA GLU A 75 -2.28 7.25 -9.64
C GLU A 75 -1.84 6.48 -8.38
N THR A 76 -0.52 6.39 -8.15
CA THR A 76 0.01 5.75 -6.93
C THR A 76 -0.39 6.54 -5.68
N GLU A 77 -0.20 7.86 -5.68
CA GLU A 77 -0.62 8.73 -4.55
C GLU A 77 -2.12 8.64 -4.30
N ARG A 78 -2.92 8.55 -5.37
CA ARG A 78 -4.37 8.40 -5.29
C ARG A 78 -4.75 7.06 -4.65
N GLU A 79 -4.18 5.95 -5.11
CA GLU A 79 -4.48 4.61 -4.59
C GLU A 79 -4.04 4.46 -3.13
N THR A 80 -2.83 4.92 -2.78
CA THR A 80 -2.32 4.84 -1.40
C THR A 80 -3.14 5.72 -0.46
N ASN A 81 -3.56 6.92 -0.89
CA ASN A 81 -4.43 7.78 -0.10
C ASN A 81 -5.82 7.18 0.11
N GLU A 82 -6.40 6.55 -0.91
CA GLU A 82 -7.66 5.82 -0.78
C GLU A 82 -7.52 4.69 0.24
N ALA A 83 -6.44 3.91 0.18
CA ALA A 83 -6.13 2.86 1.14
C ALA A 83 -5.97 3.39 2.57
N ARG A 84 -5.28 4.53 2.78
CA ARG A 84 -5.18 5.16 4.10
C ARG A 84 -6.55 5.56 4.64
N MET A 85 -7.37 6.19 3.80
CA MET A 85 -8.72 6.62 4.21
C MET A 85 -9.60 5.43 4.59
N LEU A 86 -9.51 4.30 3.88
CA LEU A 86 -10.17 3.04 4.25
C LEU A 86 -9.79 2.59 5.67
N VAL A 87 -8.50 2.61 6.00
CA VAL A 87 -8.01 2.23 7.34
C VAL A 87 -8.50 3.21 8.40
N LEU A 88 -8.37 4.52 8.15
CA LEU A 88 -8.76 5.58 9.09
C LEU A 88 -10.26 5.60 9.40
N HIS A 89 -11.11 5.27 8.42
CA HIS A 89 -12.56 5.19 8.60
C HIS A 89 -13.01 3.90 9.28
N THR A 90 -12.26 2.81 9.10
CA THR A 90 -12.63 1.48 9.61
C THR A 90 -12.11 1.26 11.03
N LEU A 91 -10.89 1.70 11.31
CA LEU A 91 -10.23 1.47 12.59
C LEU A 91 -10.18 2.78 13.41
N PRO A 92 -10.80 2.81 14.60
CA PRO A 92 -10.79 4.00 15.44
C PRO A 92 -9.36 4.40 15.83
N ALA A 93 -9.15 5.66 16.17
CA ALA A 93 -7.89 6.07 16.77
C ALA A 93 -7.75 5.33 18.10
N GLU A 94 -6.57 4.74 18.35
CA GLU A 94 -6.27 4.16 19.65
C GLU A 94 -6.48 5.24 20.71
N ARG A 95 -7.39 4.98 21.64
CA ARG A 95 -7.55 5.84 22.81
C ARG A 95 -6.35 5.55 23.69
N THR A 96 -5.39 6.46 23.71
CA THR A 96 -4.34 6.45 24.74
C THR A 96 -5.03 6.52 26.11
N PRO A 97 -4.77 5.57 27.03
CA PRO A 97 -5.30 5.62 28.38
C PRO A 97 -4.75 6.80 29.19
#